data_AF-A0A955CKX3-F1
#
_entry.id   AF-A0A955CKX3-F1
#
_cell.length_a   1.000
_cell.length_b   1.000
_cell.length_c   1.000
_cell.angle_alpha   90.00
_cell.angle_beta   90.00
_cell.angle_gamma   90.00
#
_symmetry.space_group_name_H-M   'P 1'
#
loop_
_entity.id
_entity.type
_entity.pdbx_description
1 polymer ?
#
loop_
_entity_poly.entity_id
_entity_poly.type
_entity_poly.pdbx_seq_one_letter_code
_entity_poly.pdbx_strand_id
1 'polypeptide(L)'
;MTAQSTTSASRQRFSPIQECFTMNAAARLLFLVFAVNISCSPTWAAIIGVLDSSPATSPTPLTGGTLYDESTGTDSIGGITGAFAATQLTFANSLSANFWDAAGDPTSNAGFLQSNGTSATWTLGNLPTSYGIDVYVNWVTAGQSNNVADAQYTVNGSLVPGVFNQKVAVPADLTLTDPLGGSTNFAYLGRFTPDVSNQIVVGVSHNGVDFVAIDAIAFQVLVPEPSTALLLGLGLVGLVGRRRRSNHVAAAFGATLAITVTLLATPSPASAALIGVIDNLDAGYSTSGMSEQGTGVPDAFNSNQAFNSASGNTGAMATYTFSGLAVGRYDVYATWRQGGQGNVQSMRVAISDGGPTVDLLQTNVGPAGDLVIADTDASGTLNFNFERVNTGGLITVLDGTLTINASLAPGGNFFLADAMALDLVTTSLPEPSTALLLGFGLTGLVMRRKRQASRV
;
A
#
# COMPACT_ATOMS: atom_id res chain seq x y z
N MET A 1 -44.86 -88.40 2.44
CA MET A 1 -45.13 -87.03 2.01
C MET A 1 -43.85 -86.22 2.14
N THR A 2 -43.29 -85.84 0.99
CA THR A 2 -42.63 -84.55 0.69
C THR A 2 -41.44 -84.04 1.53
N ALA A 3 -40.26 -84.11 0.88
CA ALA A 3 -39.10 -83.20 0.85
C ALA A 3 -38.37 -82.78 2.16
N GLN A 4 -37.07 -83.07 2.35
CA GLN A 4 -35.88 -82.38 1.77
C GLN A 4 -35.97 -80.85 1.94
N SER A 5 -34.97 -80.10 2.42
CA SER A 5 -33.51 -80.23 2.32
C SER A 5 -32.85 -79.16 3.21
N THR A 6 -31.65 -79.51 3.66
CA THR A 6 -30.56 -78.79 4.33
C THR A 6 -30.34 -77.30 4.02
N THR A 7 -29.83 -76.51 4.99
CA THR A 7 -28.40 -76.08 4.98
C THR A 7 -27.98 -75.28 6.23
N SER A 8 -26.72 -75.50 6.58
CA SER A 8 -25.92 -74.91 7.64
C SER A 8 -25.40 -73.52 7.24
N ALA A 9 -25.30 -72.58 8.19
CA ALA A 9 -24.28 -71.54 8.15
C ALA A 9 -23.91 -71.05 9.55
N SER A 10 -22.60 -71.00 9.75
CA SER A 10 -21.79 -70.73 10.92
C SER A 10 -22.05 -69.40 11.64
N ARG A 11 -22.05 -69.47 12.97
CA ARG A 11 -21.70 -68.36 13.88
C ARG A 11 -20.31 -67.82 13.56
N GLN A 12 -20.21 -66.58 13.08
CA GLN A 12 -18.99 -65.79 13.21
C GLN A 12 -19.04 -64.98 14.50
N ARG A 13 -18.06 -65.25 15.37
CA ARG A 13 -17.74 -64.45 16.55
C ARG A 13 -17.09 -63.15 16.09
N PHE A 14 -17.60 -62.02 16.55
CA PHE A 14 -16.87 -60.76 16.50
C PHE A 14 -15.69 -60.84 17.49
N SER A 15 -14.48 -60.76 16.96
CA SER A 15 -13.27 -60.42 17.72
C SER A 15 -12.95 -58.96 17.40
N PRO A 16 -12.78 -58.06 18.38
CA PRO A 16 -12.21 -56.76 18.12
C PRO A 16 -10.71 -56.94 17.90
N ILE A 17 -10.26 -56.80 16.66
CA ILE A 17 -8.84 -56.56 16.39
C ILE A 17 -8.56 -55.11 16.81
N GLN A 18 -8.01 -54.98 18.02
CA GLN A 18 -7.43 -53.74 18.50
C GLN A 18 -6.04 -53.62 17.86
N GLU A 19 -5.97 -53.11 16.64
CA GLU A 19 -4.70 -52.73 16.02
C GLU A 19 -4.23 -51.40 16.63
N CYS A 20 -3.35 -51.51 17.63
CA CYS A 20 -2.52 -50.41 18.10
C CYS A 20 -1.57 -49.97 16.98
N PHE A 21 -2.00 -49.03 16.14
CA PHE A 21 -1.06 -48.20 15.39
C PHE A 21 -0.38 -47.23 16.37
N THR A 22 0.79 -47.60 16.87
CA THR A 22 1.73 -46.64 17.45
C THR A 22 2.28 -45.76 16.33
N MET A 23 1.56 -44.69 16.00
CA MET A 23 2.13 -43.57 15.26
C MET A 23 3.11 -42.84 16.16
N ASN A 24 4.37 -42.76 15.72
CA ASN A 24 5.44 -42.00 16.36
C ASN A 24 5.00 -40.54 16.59
N ALA A 25 5.32 -39.95 17.74
CA ALA A 25 4.92 -38.60 18.14
C ALA A 25 5.31 -37.51 17.11
N ALA A 26 6.38 -37.76 16.32
CA ALA A 26 6.78 -36.89 15.21
C ALA A 26 5.73 -36.78 14.08
N ALA A 27 4.91 -37.80 13.86
CA ALA A 27 3.86 -37.78 12.83
C ALA A 27 2.59 -37.03 13.28
N ARG A 28 2.34 -36.93 14.59
CA ARG A 28 1.25 -36.11 15.15
C ARG A 28 1.57 -34.62 15.10
N LEU A 29 2.83 -34.25 15.31
CA LEU A 29 3.28 -32.86 15.18
C LEU A 29 3.21 -32.36 13.72
N LEU A 30 3.50 -33.25 12.75
CA LEU A 30 3.49 -32.88 11.33
C LEU A 30 2.07 -32.78 10.72
N PHE A 31 1.08 -33.47 11.27
CA PHE A 31 -0.31 -33.38 10.80
C PHE A 31 -1.08 -32.21 11.43
N LEU A 32 -0.69 -31.75 12.62
CA LEU A 32 -1.32 -30.58 13.27
C LEU A 32 -0.91 -29.25 12.61
N VAL A 33 0.26 -29.20 11.96
CA VAL A 33 0.75 -28.01 11.23
C VAL A 33 0.06 -27.81 9.86
N PHE A 34 -0.52 -28.87 9.27
CA PHE A 34 -1.18 -28.78 7.95
C PHE A 34 -2.71 -28.62 8.01
N ALA A 35 -3.29 -28.58 9.21
CA ALA A 35 -4.71 -28.29 9.42
C ALA A 35 -4.94 -26.84 9.92
N VAL A 36 -4.03 -25.92 9.58
CA VAL A 36 -4.33 -24.49 9.66
C VAL A 36 -5.23 -24.15 8.48
N ASN A 37 -6.44 -23.69 8.80
CA ASN A 37 -7.48 -23.22 7.89
C ASN A 37 -6.90 -22.44 6.70
N ILE A 38 -6.97 -23.04 5.50
CA ILE A 38 -6.95 -22.28 4.25
C ILE A 38 -8.38 -21.76 4.07
N SER A 39 -8.73 -20.73 4.84
CA SER A 39 -9.80 -19.81 4.46
C SER A 39 -9.18 -18.83 3.47
N CYS A 40 -9.52 -18.99 2.18
CA CYS A 40 -9.10 -18.09 1.11
C CYS A 40 -9.66 -16.68 1.34
N SER A 41 -8.89 -15.83 2.01
CA SER A 41 -8.94 -14.38 1.94
C SER A 41 -7.50 -13.90 1.85
N PRO A 42 -7.05 -13.29 0.73
CA PRO A 42 -5.69 -12.80 0.61
C PRO A 42 -5.61 -11.41 1.25
N THR A 43 -5.84 -11.33 2.56
CA THR A 43 -5.49 -10.14 3.32
C THR A 43 -4.10 -10.40 3.90
N TRP A 44 -3.08 -10.07 3.13
CA TRP A 44 -1.71 -10.01 3.65
C TRP A 44 -1.69 -8.97 4.78
N ALA A 45 -1.09 -9.34 5.92
CA ALA A 45 -1.12 -8.51 7.12
C ALA A 45 -0.29 -7.23 6.90
N ALA A 46 -0.97 -6.10 6.73
CA ALA A 46 -0.33 -4.80 6.90
C ALA A 46 -0.01 -4.64 8.40
N ILE A 47 1.24 -4.31 8.72
CA ILE A 47 1.61 -3.94 10.09
C ILE A 47 1.27 -2.47 10.24
N ILE A 48 0.30 -2.18 11.12
CA ILE A 48 -0.05 -0.82 11.50
C ILE A 48 0.60 -0.54 12.86
N GLY A 49 1.54 0.41 12.89
CA GLY A 49 2.08 0.96 14.13
C GLY A 49 1.52 2.36 14.34
N VAL A 50 1.05 2.67 15.56
CA VAL A 50 0.62 4.02 15.96
C VAL A 50 1.59 4.53 17.01
N LEU A 51 2.04 5.78 16.87
CA LEU A 51 2.80 6.50 17.91
C LEU A 51 1.98 7.70 18.36
N ASP A 52 1.79 7.80 19.68
CA ASP A 52 1.11 8.91 20.37
C ASP A 52 2.14 9.91 20.94
N SER A 53 1.72 11.15 21.15
CA SER A 53 2.52 12.30 21.55
C SER A 53 2.63 12.54 23.07
N SER A 54 2.06 11.69 23.91
CA SER A 54 2.06 11.85 25.38
C SER A 54 3.48 11.85 25.99
N PRO A 55 3.84 12.82 26.86
CA PRO A 55 5.18 12.92 27.43
C PRO A 55 5.51 11.78 28.41
N ALA A 56 6.71 11.21 28.24
CA ALA A 56 7.21 10.12 29.07
C ALA A 56 7.58 10.55 30.49
N THR A 57 6.86 10.03 31.50
CA THR A 57 7.25 10.19 32.90
C THR A 57 8.18 9.04 33.32
N SER A 58 9.49 9.19 33.09
CA SER A 58 10.64 8.42 33.65
C SER A 58 11.23 7.27 32.80
N PRO A 59 12.57 7.24 32.57
CA PRO A 59 13.22 6.15 31.86
C PRO A 59 13.65 5.03 32.83
N THR A 60 12.88 3.94 32.89
CA THR A 60 13.39 2.65 33.41
C THR A 60 13.41 1.60 32.30
N PRO A 61 14.56 0.99 31.98
CA PRO A 61 14.64 -0.02 30.94
C PRO A 61 14.04 -1.33 31.45
N LEU A 62 12.97 -1.81 30.82
CA LEU A 62 12.44 -3.16 31.04
C LEU A 62 12.65 -4.00 29.78
N THR A 63 13.21 -5.20 29.99
CA THR A 63 13.52 -6.18 28.96
C THR A 63 12.28 -7.07 28.73
N GLY A 64 11.60 -6.91 27.60
CA GLY A 64 10.45 -7.75 27.21
C GLY A 64 9.52 -7.01 26.24
N GLY A 65 9.17 -7.63 25.12
CA GLY A 65 8.46 -6.98 24.01
C GLY A 65 7.02 -6.56 24.35
N THR A 66 6.86 -5.31 24.79
CA THR A 66 5.58 -4.60 24.87
C THR A 66 5.65 -3.31 24.08
N LEU A 67 4.61 -3.05 23.28
CA LEU A 67 4.38 -1.77 22.60
C LEU A 67 4.24 -0.64 23.63
N TYR A 68 4.71 0.54 23.25
CA TYR A 68 4.78 1.75 24.07
C TYR A 68 3.42 2.48 24.04
N ASP A 69 2.80 2.68 25.20
CA ASP A 69 1.62 3.54 25.44
C ASP A 69 1.86 4.24 26.77
N GLU A 70 1.95 5.58 26.76
CA GLU A 70 2.19 6.40 27.94
C GLU A 70 1.11 7.50 28.11
N SER A 71 -0.13 7.23 27.73
CA SER A 71 -1.24 8.13 28.04
C SER A 71 -1.64 8.05 29.53
N THR A 72 -1.45 9.14 30.28
CA THR A 72 -1.96 9.29 31.68
C THR A 72 -3.10 10.29 31.80
N GLY A 73 -3.60 10.83 30.67
CA GLY A 73 -4.78 11.70 30.61
C GLY A 73 -6.06 10.92 30.28
N THR A 74 -7.21 11.44 30.68
CA THR A 74 -8.56 10.86 30.43
C THR A 74 -8.98 10.78 28.96
N ASP A 75 -8.09 11.11 28.02
CA ASP A 75 -8.18 10.83 26.59
C ASP A 75 -7.42 9.54 26.28
N SER A 76 -7.73 8.46 27.02
CA SER A 76 -7.11 7.18 26.74
C SER A 76 -7.66 6.70 25.39
N ILE A 77 -6.88 6.88 24.33
CA ILE A 77 -6.75 5.84 23.32
C ILE A 77 -6.19 4.65 24.08
N GLY A 78 -7.05 3.88 24.75
CA GLY A 78 -6.57 2.78 25.56
C GLY A 78 -6.13 1.70 24.62
N GLY A 79 -4.82 1.68 24.34
CA GLY A 79 -4.13 0.67 23.55
C GLY A 79 -4.93 0.17 22.35
N ILE A 80 -4.70 0.76 21.18
CA ILE A 80 -4.93 0.06 19.91
C ILE A 80 -3.96 -1.13 19.86
N THR A 81 -4.34 -2.23 20.52
CA THR A 81 -3.55 -3.47 20.55
C THR A 81 -3.89 -4.30 19.32
N GLY A 82 -3.05 -4.23 18.31
CA GLY A 82 -2.96 -5.28 17.28
C GLY A 82 -2.15 -6.45 17.82
N ALA A 83 -2.75 -7.64 17.93
CA ALA A 83 -2.00 -8.84 18.29
C ALA A 83 -1.06 -9.24 17.14
N PHE A 84 0.26 -9.11 17.35
CA PHE A 84 1.27 -9.60 16.41
C PHE A 84 1.27 -11.14 16.38
N ALA A 85 1.06 -11.72 15.19
CA ALA A 85 1.49 -13.10 14.95
C ALA A 85 3.02 -13.10 14.85
N ALA A 86 3.67 -13.73 15.82
CA ALA A 86 5.11 -13.68 16.05
C ALA A 86 5.96 -14.10 14.83
N THR A 87 6.54 -13.09 14.17
CA THR A 87 7.89 -13.17 13.59
C THR A 87 8.58 -11.84 13.88
N GLN A 88 9.71 -11.89 14.57
CA GLN A 88 10.42 -10.78 15.23
C GLN A 88 10.81 -9.63 14.27
N LEU A 89 9.97 -8.61 14.16
CA LEU A 89 10.43 -7.27 13.80
C LEU A 89 10.41 -6.43 15.08
N THR A 90 11.59 -6.05 15.57
CA THR A 90 11.71 -5.15 16.72
C THR A 90 11.92 -3.75 16.17
N PHE A 91 10.85 -2.95 16.16
CA PHE A 91 10.93 -1.54 15.78
C PHE A 91 11.51 -0.75 16.95
N ALA A 92 12.51 0.08 16.66
CA ALA A 92 12.97 1.10 17.60
C ALA A 92 12.17 2.37 17.31
N ASN A 93 11.36 2.80 18.27
CA ASN A 93 10.55 3.99 18.14
C ASN A 93 11.10 5.05 19.10
N SER A 94 11.24 6.27 18.61
CA SER A 94 11.54 7.42 19.47
C SER A 94 10.70 8.60 19.05
N LEU A 95 10.05 9.23 20.03
CA LEU A 95 9.44 10.53 19.90
C LEU A 95 10.38 11.55 20.53
N SER A 96 10.68 12.63 19.81
CA SER A 96 11.33 13.81 20.35
C SER A 96 10.48 15.01 20.02
N ALA A 97 9.91 15.64 21.03
CA ALA A 97 9.13 16.85 20.87
C ALA A 97 9.49 17.86 21.97
N ASN A 98 9.66 19.12 21.57
CA ASN A 98 9.79 20.23 22.50
C ASN A 98 8.41 20.87 22.65
N PHE A 99 7.60 20.32 23.56
CA PHE A 99 6.29 20.89 23.87
C PHE A 99 6.44 22.13 24.73
N TRP A 100 5.59 23.13 24.47
CA TRP A 100 5.40 24.22 25.41
C TRP A 100 4.49 23.73 26.53
N ASP A 101 5.07 23.47 27.70
CA ASP A 101 4.30 23.33 28.93
C ASP A 101 3.91 24.74 29.39
N ALA A 102 2.64 25.08 29.21
CA ALA A 102 2.05 26.25 29.85
C ALA A 102 2.00 25.96 31.35
N ALA A 103 3.12 26.20 32.04
CA ALA A 103 3.35 25.85 33.44
C ALA A 103 2.10 26.04 34.32
N GLY A 104 1.38 24.94 34.59
CA GLY A 104 0.34 24.86 35.62
C GLY A 104 -1.08 24.43 35.23
N ASP A 105 -1.39 24.10 33.96
CA ASP A 105 -2.71 23.55 33.61
C ASP A 105 -2.65 22.06 33.23
N PRO A 106 -3.02 21.13 34.14
CA PRO A 106 -3.03 19.69 33.87
C PRO A 106 -4.17 19.25 32.93
N THR A 107 -4.99 20.17 32.40
CA THR A 107 -6.09 19.86 31.47
C THR A 107 -5.79 20.22 30.01
N SER A 108 -4.68 20.88 29.71
CA SER A 108 -4.26 21.18 28.33
C SER A 108 -3.46 20.01 27.72
N ASN A 109 -4.06 18.83 27.64
CA ASN A 109 -3.45 17.60 27.11
C ASN A 109 -3.73 17.41 25.62
N ALA A 110 -3.25 18.32 24.77
CA ALA A 110 -2.99 18.04 23.37
C ALA A 110 -1.67 18.70 22.98
N GLY A 111 -0.81 17.97 22.27
CA GLY A 111 0.52 18.43 21.91
C GLY A 111 0.43 19.59 20.92
N PHE A 112 0.48 20.84 21.39
CA PHE A 112 0.54 22.00 20.50
C PHE A 112 1.98 22.52 20.39
N LEU A 113 2.43 22.78 19.16
CA LEU A 113 3.59 23.63 18.92
C LEU A 113 3.13 25.09 18.85
N GLN A 114 3.57 25.90 19.81
CA GLN A 114 3.07 27.27 20.01
C GLN A 114 4.11 28.35 19.72
N SER A 115 5.40 28.00 19.75
CA SER A 115 6.49 28.97 19.59
C SER A 115 7.22 28.75 18.28
N ASN A 116 7.41 29.84 17.53
CA ASN A 116 8.13 29.82 16.27
C ASN A 116 9.50 29.12 16.42
N GLY A 117 9.78 28.15 15.54
CA GLY A 117 10.99 27.33 15.59
C GLY A 117 10.88 26.05 16.43
N THR A 118 9.72 25.77 17.03
CA THR A 118 9.46 24.45 17.61
C THR A 118 9.14 23.42 16.54
N SER A 119 9.53 22.18 16.81
CA SER A 119 9.26 21.02 15.97
C SER A 119 9.02 19.79 16.82
N ALA A 120 8.32 18.82 16.24
CA ALA A 120 8.22 17.47 16.77
C ALA A 120 8.64 16.47 15.69
N THR A 121 9.25 15.38 16.13
CA THR A 121 9.76 14.34 15.25
C THR A 121 9.38 12.96 15.77
N TRP A 122 8.84 12.14 14.88
CA TRP A 122 8.61 10.71 15.08
C TRP A 122 9.61 9.92 14.24
N THR A 123 10.29 8.96 14.87
CA THR A 123 11.20 8.05 14.18
C THR A 123 10.70 6.62 14.29
N LEU A 124 10.48 5.99 13.15
CA LEU A 124 10.28 4.55 13.02
C LEU A 124 11.58 3.93 12.48
N GLY A 125 12.30 3.17 13.31
CA GLY A 125 13.59 2.57 12.94
C GLY A 125 13.56 1.06 12.70
N ASN A 126 14.70 0.52 12.25
CA ASN A 126 14.92 -0.89 11.90
C ASN A 126 14.05 -1.39 10.74
N LEU A 127 13.82 -0.53 9.76
CA LEU A 127 13.00 -0.84 8.59
C LEU A 127 13.86 -1.33 7.43
N PRO A 128 13.51 -2.43 6.75
CA PRO A 128 14.19 -2.80 5.51
C PRO A 128 14.05 -1.67 4.46
N THR A 129 15.16 -1.18 3.89
CA THR A 129 15.15 -0.10 2.87
C THR A 129 14.31 -0.41 1.64
N SER A 130 13.99 -1.67 1.38
CA SER A 130 13.16 -2.11 0.26
C SER A 130 11.66 -2.01 0.51
N TYR A 131 11.23 -1.61 1.71
CA TYR A 131 9.80 -1.54 2.05
C TYR A 131 9.23 -0.16 1.71
N GLY A 132 8.07 -0.16 1.08
CA GLY A 132 7.23 1.03 1.01
C GLY A 132 6.47 1.18 2.32
N ILE A 133 6.40 2.40 2.84
CA ILE A 133 5.70 2.71 4.10
C ILE A 133 4.75 3.85 3.83
N ASP A 134 3.46 3.57 3.96
CA ASP A 134 2.42 4.58 3.92
C ASP A 134 2.39 5.27 5.30
N VAL A 135 2.48 6.59 5.29
CA VAL A 135 2.54 7.42 6.51
C VAL A 135 1.25 8.23 6.61
N TYR A 136 0.64 8.24 7.79
CA TYR A 136 -0.59 8.97 8.06
C TYR A 136 -0.49 9.75 9.36
N VAL A 137 -1.08 10.94 9.42
CA VAL A 137 -1.05 11.81 10.61
C VAL A 137 -2.46 12.15 11.09
N ASN A 138 -2.59 12.35 12.39
CA ASN A 138 -3.78 12.88 13.03
C ASN A 138 -3.43 14.21 13.71
N TRP A 139 -4.42 15.11 13.75
CA TRP A 139 -4.42 16.27 14.61
C TRP A 139 -5.79 16.44 15.31
N VAL A 140 -5.76 16.88 16.57
CA VAL A 140 -6.99 17.24 17.28
C VAL A 140 -7.60 18.49 16.65
N THR A 141 -8.79 18.32 16.07
CA THR A 141 -9.46 19.41 15.35
C THR A 141 -10.47 20.21 16.16
N ALA A 142 -10.58 19.98 17.46
CA ALA A 142 -11.73 20.44 18.23
C ALA A 142 -11.77 21.97 18.40
N GLY A 143 -12.41 22.68 17.45
CA GLY A 143 -12.92 24.05 17.60
C GLY A 143 -11.88 25.15 17.73
N GLN A 144 -10.60 24.86 17.50
CA GLN A 144 -9.49 25.80 17.66
C GLN A 144 -9.33 26.63 16.38
N SER A 145 -9.88 27.84 16.34
CA SER A 145 -9.75 28.78 15.20
C SER A 145 -8.31 29.25 14.94
N ASN A 146 -7.45 28.99 15.91
CA ASN A 146 -6.05 29.35 16.06
C ASN A 146 -5.09 28.25 15.58
N ASN A 147 -5.57 27.09 15.08
CA ASN A 147 -4.70 26.09 14.44
C ASN A 147 -4.17 26.60 13.10
N VAL A 148 -3.06 26.07 12.59
CA VAL A 148 -2.49 26.46 11.31
C VAL A 148 -3.37 25.96 10.15
N ALA A 149 -3.54 26.78 9.11
CA ALA A 149 -4.27 26.38 7.90
C ALA A 149 -3.41 25.55 6.92
N ASP A 150 -2.11 25.47 7.17
CA ASP A 150 -1.12 24.82 6.34
C ASP A 150 0.05 24.31 7.21
N ALA A 151 -0.13 23.15 7.84
CA ALA A 151 0.91 22.52 8.64
C ALA A 151 1.98 21.92 7.73
N GLN A 152 3.25 22.29 7.95
CA GLN A 152 4.37 21.78 7.16
C GLN A 152 4.93 20.51 7.78
N TYR A 153 4.71 19.38 7.09
CA TYR A 153 5.29 18.09 7.43
C TYR A 153 6.54 17.81 6.60
N THR A 154 7.47 17.07 7.17
CA THR A 154 8.67 16.56 6.51
C THR A 154 8.76 15.06 6.73
N VAL A 155 9.26 14.32 5.73
CA VAL A 155 9.62 12.90 5.88
C VAL A 155 11.05 12.72 5.38
N ASN A 156 11.90 12.15 6.23
CA ASN A 156 13.34 12.02 6.02
C ASN A 156 14.02 13.34 5.66
N GLY A 157 13.54 14.45 6.23
CA GLY A 157 14.04 15.81 6.00
C GLY A 157 13.53 16.49 4.73
N SER A 158 12.78 15.79 3.88
CA SER A 158 12.13 16.37 2.70
C SER A 158 10.74 16.89 3.05
N LEU A 159 10.37 18.07 2.56
CA LEU A 159 9.02 18.62 2.72
C LEU A 159 8.00 17.71 2.03
N VAL A 160 6.92 17.37 2.72
CA VAL A 160 5.79 16.64 2.16
C VAL A 160 4.92 17.64 1.38
N PRO A 161 4.68 17.42 0.07
CA PRO A 161 3.76 18.24 -0.69
C PRO A 161 2.33 18.15 -0.14
N GLY A 162 1.59 19.25 -0.19
CA GLY A 162 0.19 19.31 0.23
C GLY A 162 -0.09 20.38 1.27
N VAL A 163 -1.37 20.67 1.46
CA VAL A 163 -1.86 21.64 2.46
C VAL A 163 -2.57 20.87 3.56
N PHE A 164 -1.95 20.78 4.73
CA PHE A 164 -2.53 20.09 5.89
C PHE A 164 -3.24 21.10 6.78
N ASN A 165 -4.50 21.38 6.44
CA ASN A 165 -5.31 22.37 7.13
C ASN A 165 -5.82 21.84 8.47
N GLN A 166 -5.15 22.21 9.55
CA GLN A 166 -5.49 21.78 10.90
C GLN A 166 -6.65 22.57 11.52
N LYS A 167 -7.26 23.50 10.78
CA LYS A 167 -8.53 24.16 11.16
C LYS A 167 -9.77 23.32 10.82
N VAL A 168 -9.61 22.27 10.00
CA VAL A 168 -10.71 21.40 9.56
C VAL A 168 -10.45 19.94 9.95
N ALA A 169 -11.55 19.17 10.09
CA ALA A 169 -11.49 17.80 10.59
C ALA A 169 -10.51 16.95 9.78
N VAL A 170 -9.77 16.07 10.46
CA VAL A 170 -8.82 15.16 9.80
C VAL A 170 -9.55 14.36 8.71
N PRO A 171 -9.06 14.37 7.46
CA PRO A 171 -9.52 13.46 6.40
C PRO A 171 -9.51 12.01 6.86
N ALA A 172 -10.48 11.21 6.38
CA ALA A 172 -10.62 9.81 6.75
C ALA A 172 -9.88 8.87 5.77
N ASP A 173 -8.62 9.17 5.46
CA ASP A 173 -7.81 8.36 4.53
C ASP A 173 -7.45 7.00 5.16
N LEU A 174 -7.28 6.99 6.48
CA LEU A 174 -7.23 5.80 7.32
C LEU A 174 -8.07 6.03 8.57
N THR A 175 -8.99 5.12 8.90
CA THR A 175 -9.74 5.16 10.16
C THR A 175 -9.34 3.97 11.03
N LEU A 176 -8.77 4.24 12.21
CA LEU A 176 -8.49 3.23 13.21
C LEU A 176 -9.58 3.24 14.28
N THR A 177 -10.08 2.07 14.63
CA THR A 177 -11.08 1.91 15.71
C THR A 177 -10.35 1.53 16.99
N ASP A 178 -10.57 2.30 18.05
CA ASP A 178 -10.08 1.95 19.38
C ASP A 178 -10.90 0.76 19.92
N PRO A 179 -10.26 -0.33 20.39
CA PRO A 179 -10.94 -1.43 21.07
C PRO A 179 -11.83 -1.02 22.25
N LEU A 180 -11.52 0.10 22.94
CA LEU A 180 -12.32 0.67 24.02
C LEU A 180 -13.49 1.54 23.54
N GLY A 181 -13.61 1.74 22.22
CA GLY A 181 -14.65 2.51 21.57
C GLY A 181 -14.14 3.84 21.04
N GLY A 182 -14.65 4.26 19.88
CA GLY A 182 -14.20 5.44 19.16
C GLY A 182 -13.54 5.09 17.82
N SER A 183 -13.50 6.06 16.93
CA SER A 183 -12.80 5.93 15.65
C SER A 183 -12.02 7.19 15.39
N THR A 184 -10.77 7.02 15.01
CA THR A 184 -9.80 8.08 14.82
C THR A 184 -9.39 8.08 13.35
N ASN A 185 -9.59 9.21 12.68
CA ASN A 185 -9.22 9.40 11.28
C ASN A 185 -7.77 9.86 11.18
N PHE A 186 -7.09 9.50 10.10
CA PHE A 186 -5.75 9.95 9.79
C PHE A 186 -5.71 10.44 8.35
N ALA A 187 -5.03 11.56 8.14
CA ALA A 187 -4.72 12.11 6.83
C ALA A 187 -3.48 11.43 6.27
N TYR A 188 -3.50 11.07 4.99
CA TYR A 188 -2.37 10.45 4.32
C TYR A 188 -1.30 11.49 3.98
N LEU A 189 -0.06 11.26 4.43
CA LEU A 189 1.09 12.08 4.05
C LEU A 189 1.75 11.61 2.75
N GLY A 190 1.64 10.32 2.42
CA GLY A 190 2.33 9.74 1.27
C GLY A 190 3.00 8.40 1.57
N ARG A 191 3.64 7.86 0.54
CA ARG A 191 4.42 6.62 0.58
C ARG A 191 5.89 6.93 0.53
N PHE A 192 6.64 6.40 1.49
CA PHE A 192 8.06 6.67 1.64
C PHE A 192 8.86 5.37 1.80
N THR A 193 10.13 5.42 1.43
CA THR A 193 11.10 4.35 1.70
C THR A 193 12.00 4.77 2.86
N PRO A 194 12.44 3.82 3.71
CA PRO A 194 13.40 4.12 4.77
C PRO A 194 14.66 4.79 4.22
N ASP A 195 15.24 5.70 5.01
CA ASP A 195 16.49 6.37 4.70
C ASP A 195 17.70 5.41 4.79
N VAL A 196 18.90 5.96 4.59
CA VAL A 196 20.16 5.20 4.69
C VAL A 196 20.43 4.61 6.08
N SER A 197 19.73 5.11 7.10
CA SER A 197 19.79 4.63 8.48
C SER A 197 18.75 3.56 8.78
N ASN A 198 17.99 3.11 7.77
CA ASN A 198 16.86 2.19 7.92
C ASN A 198 15.72 2.78 8.77
N GLN A 199 15.45 4.08 8.62
CA GLN A 199 14.44 4.79 9.39
C GLN A 199 13.48 5.59 8.51
N ILE A 200 12.27 5.79 8.99
CA ILE A 200 11.39 6.87 8.55
C ILE A 200 11.35 7.90 9.67
N VAL A 201 11.74 9.13 9.36
CA VAL A 201 11.73 10.26 10.29
C VAL A 201 10.70 11.26 9.82
N VAL A 202 9.59 11.38 10.54
CA VAL A 202 8.53 12.33 10.22
C VAL A 202 8.67 13.52 11.14
N GLY A 203 8.81 14.72 10.58
CA GLY A 203 8.91 15.96 11.33
C GLY A 203 7.72 16.88 11.02
N VAL A 204 7.29 17.67 11.99
CA VAL A 204 6.39 18.80 11.77
C VAL A 204 6.97 20.02 12.47
N SER A 205 6.96 21.17 11.80
CA SER A 205 7.54 22.41 12.33
C SER A 205 6.55 23.55 12.33
N HIS A 206 6.63 24.39 13.37
CA HIS A 206 5.83 25.60 13.48
C HIS A 206 6.66 26.84 13.12
N ASN A 207 6.30 27.49 12.00
CA ASN A 207 6.99 28.67 11.46
C ASN A 207 6.11 29.94 11.47
N GLY A 208 5.06 30.00 12.29
CA GLY A 208 4.01 31.02 12.23
C GLY A 208 3.59 31.61 13.58
N VAL A 209 2.36 32.12 13.62
CA VAL A 209 1.69 32.60 14.85
C VAL A 209 0.52 31.71 15.29
N ASP A 210 0.10 30.77 14.42
CA ASP A 210 -1.00 29.82 14.65
C ASP A 210 -0.47 28.49 15.21
N PHE A 211 -1.26 27.79 16.02
CA PHE A 211 -0.85 26.52 16.63
C PHE A 211 -0.71 25.40 15.60
N VAL A 212 0.35 24.60 15.71
CA VAL A 212 0.40 23.30 15.04
C VAL A 212 -0.05 22.25 16.05
N ALA A 213 -1.22 21.67 15.80
CA ALA A 213 -1.75 20.57 16.57
C ALA A 213 -1.03 19.27 16.19
N ILE A 214 -0.63 18.53 17.21
CA ILE A 214 0.03 17.26 17.09
C ILE A 214 -0.71 16.27 17.97
N ASP A 215 -1.04 15.12 17.38
CA ASP A 215 -1.68 14.02 18.09
C ASP A 215 -0.92 12.72 17.85
N ALA A 216 -1.33 11.98 16.82
CA ALA A 216 -0.81 10.65 16.52
C ALA A 216 -0.27 10.54 15.08
N ILE A 217 0.64 9.60 14.87
CA ILE A 217 1.09 9.16 13.55
C ILE A 217 0.89 7.65 13.40
N ALA A 218 0.41 7.24 12.23
CA ALA A 218 0.26 5.84 11.88
C ALA A 218 1.18 5.49 10.69
N PHE A 219 1.80 4.32 10.78
CA PHE A 219 2.62 3.74 9.72
C PHE A 219 1.98 2.44 9.26
N GLN A 220 1.80 2.30 7.95
CA GLN A 220 1.38 1.07 7.33
C GLN A 220 2.54 0.53 6.48
N VAL A 221 3.19 -0.51 7.01
CA VAL A 221 4.32 -1.15 6.33
C VAL A 221 3.80 -2.08 5.23
N LEU A 222 4.13 -1.76 3.98
CA LEU A 222 3.81 -2.60 2.84
C LEU A 222 4.91 -3.64 2.71
N VAL A 223 4.63 -4.83 3.22
CA VAL A 223 5.51 -5.98 3.01
C VAL A 223 5.40 -6.37 1.54
N PRO A 224 6.50 -6.37 0.76
CA PRO A 224 6.47 -6.91 -0.60
C PRO A 224 5.87 -8.31 -0.53
N GLU A 225 4.88 -8.60 -1.38
CA GLU A 225 4.29 -9.93 -1.41
C GLU A 225 5.43 -10.96 -1.52
N PRO A 226 5.49 -11.98 -0.62
CA PRO A 226 6.54 -12.97 -0.71
C PRO A 226 6.47 -13.54 -2.12
N SER A 227 7.56 -13.42 -2.86
CA SER A 227 7.57 -13.83 -4.26
C SER A 227 7.00 -15.24 -4.34
N THR A 228 6.00 -15.44 -5.20
CA THR A 228 5.37 -16.75 -5.39
C THR A 228 6.42 -17.83 -5.65
N ALA A 229 7.58 -17.46 -6.19
CA ALA A 229 8.79 -18.29 -6.31
C ALA A 229 9.26 -18.90 -4.98
N LEU A 230 9.29 -18.17 -3.86
CA LEU A 230 9.71 -18.68 -2.55
C LEU A 230 8.71 -19.71 -2.00
N LEU A 231 7.41 -19.40 -2.08
CA LEU A 231 6.35 -20.32 -1.67
C LEU A 231 6.32 -21.59 -2.53
N LEU A 232 6.56 -21.46 -3.84
CA LEU A 232 6.66 -22.60 -4.77
C LEU A 232 7.91 -23.43 -4.53
N GLY A 233 9.05 -22.81 -4.24
CA GLY A 233 10.28 -23.50 -3.87
C GLY A 233 10.08 -24.38 -2.64
N LEU A 234 9.47 -23.82 -1.58
CA LEU A 234 9.15 -24.55 -0.36
C LEU A 234 8.09 -25.65 -0.61
N GLY A 235 7.06 -25.36 -1.39
CA GLY A 235 6.02 -26.32 -1.76
C GLY A 235 6.56 -27.53 -2.56
N LEU A 236 7.43 -27.28 -3.53
CA LEU A 236 8.09 -28.31 -4.33
C LEU A 236 9.04 -29.17 -3.49
N VAL A 237 9.82 -28.55 -2.59
CA VAL A 237 10.69 -29.28 -1.65
C VAL A 237 9.84 -30.18 -0.74
N GLY A 238 8.72 -29.69 -0.21
CA GLY A 238 7.79 -30.48 0.58
C GLY A 238 7.18 -31.66 -0.21
N LEU A 239 6.83 -31.44 -1.48
CA LEU A 239 6.25 -32.47 -2.34
C LEU A 239 7.28 -33.56 -2.70
N VAL A 240 8.52 -33.16 -3.03
CA VAL A 240 9.62 -34.09 -3.32
C VAL A 240 9.99 -34.88 -2.07
N GLY A 241 10.04 -34.24 -0.90
CA GLY A 241 10.26 -34.89 0.39
C GLY A 241 9.17 -35.91 0.73
N ARG A 242 7.89 -35.59 0.49
CA ARG A 242 6.76 -36.50 0.77
C ARG A 242 6.75 -37.73 -0.14
N ARG A 243 7.23 -37.62 -1.38
CA ARG A 243 7.17 -38.71 -2.36
C ARG A 243 8.29 -39.74 -2.19
N ARG A 244 9.35 -39.43 -1.45
CA ARG A 244 10.51 -40.31 -1.24
C ARG A 244 10.60 -40.83 0.20
N ARG A 245 9.53 -41.49 0.67
CA ARG A 245 9.58 -42.40 1.83
C ARG A 245 10.11 -43.80 1.43
N SER A 246 11.20 -43.86 0.67
CA SER A 246 11.95 -45.11 0.43
C SER A 246 13.34 -44.97 1.05
N ASN A 247 13.62 -45.84 2.01
CA ASN A 247 14.48 -45.61 3.18
C ASN A 247 16.01 -45.51 2.94
N HIS A 248 16.51 -45.27 1.73
CA HIS A 248 17.95 -45.42 1.47
C HIS A 248 18.67 -44.26 0.75
N VAL A 249 18.03 -43.10 0.50
CA VAL A 249 18.69 -41.97 -0.20
C VAL A 249 18.63 -40.64 0.56
N ALA A 250 18.11 -40.63 1.80
CA ALA A 250 17.88 -39.40 2.57
C ALA A 250 19.17 -38.64 2.95
N ALA A 251 20.32 -39.30 3.02
CA ALA A 251 21.58 -38.67 3.45
C ALA A 251 22.27 -37.84 2.35
N ALA A 252 22.02 -38.11 1.07
CA ALA A 252 22.73 -37.43 -0.03
C ALA A 252 22.04 -36.14 -0.51
N PHE A 253 20.72 -36.01 -0.33
CA PHE A 253 19.97 -34.81 -0.74
C PHE A 253 19.93 -33.71 0.33
N GLY A 254 20.17 -34.04 1.60
CA GLY A 254 20.24 -33.07 2.70
C GLY A 254 21.45 -32.14 2.62
N ALA A 255 22.56 -32.59 2.02
CA ALA A 255 23.79 -31.81 1.89
C ALA A 255 23.79 -30.87 0.67
N THR A 256 23.07 -31.20 -0.41
CA THR A 256 23.00 -30.36 -1.63
C THR A 256 21.93 -29.27 -1.53
N LEU A 257 20.89 -29.46 -0.70
CA LEU A 257 19.86 -28.44 -0.49
C LEU A 257 20.29 -27.31 0.46
N ALA A 258 21.39 -27.50 1.19
CA ALA A 258 22.00 -26.47 2.04
C ALA A 258 22.85 -25.44 1.25
N ILE A 259 23.05 -25.64 -0.07
CA ILE A 259 24.05 -24.90 -0.88
C ILE A 259 23.42 -24.04 -2.00
N THR A 260 22.09 -23.93 -2.08
CA THR A 260 21.48 -22.98 -3.06
C THR A 260 20.22 -22.33 -2.51
N VAL A 261 20.27 -21.89 -1.26
CA VAL A 261 19.67 -20.59 -0.91
C VAL A 261 20.79 -19.57 -1.06
N THR A 262 21.40 -19.50 -2.24
CA THR A 262 22.11 -18.29 -2.64
C THR A 262 21.05 -17.22 -2.57
N LEU A 263 21.23 -16.23 -1.71
CA LEU A 263 20.48 -14.98 -1.68
C LEU A 263 20.09 -14.65 -3.13
N LEU A 264 18.85 -14.98 -3.51
CA LEU A 264 18.17 -14.25 -4.56
C LEU A 264 17.99 -12.92 -3.88
N ALA A 265 19.00 -12.05 -4.03
CA ALA A 265 18.87 -10.65 -3.77
C ALA A 265 17.61 -10.27 -4.54
N THR A 266 16.50 -10.15 -3.81
CA THR A 266 15.32 -9.48 -4.32
C THR A 266 15.88 -8.17 -4.84
N PRO A 267 15.82 -7.91 -6.17
CA PRO A 267 16.34 -6.66 -6.69
C PRO A 267 15.72 -5.58 -5.80
N SER A 268 16.59 -4.81 -5.12
CA SER A 268 16.14 -3.62 -4.41
C SER A 268 15.19 -2.92 -5.36
N PRO A 269 13.95 -2.55 -4.95
CA PRO A 269 13.06 -1.83 -5.84
C PRO A 269 13.89 -0.69 -6.40
N ALA A 270 14.13 -0.73 -7.71
CA ALA A 270 14.84 0.33 -8.37
C ALA A 270 14.04 1.59 -8.01
N SER A 271 14.71 2.62 -7.51
CA SER A 271 14.10 3.93 -7.26
C SER A 271 13.16 4.19 -8.43
N ALA A 272 11.86 4.34 -8.13
CA ALA A 272 10.84 4.55 -9.13
C ALA A 272 11.31 5.74 -9.99
N ALA A 273 11.56 5.45 -11.26
CA ALA A 273 12.08 6.43 -12.18
C ALA A 273 10.87 6.98 -12.93
N LEU A 274 10.68 8.30 -12.84
CA LEU A 274 9.75 9.01 -13.71
C LEU A 274 10.10 8.63 -15.16
N ILE A 275 9.20 7.89 -15.80
CA ILE A 275 9.42 7.35 -17.13
C ILE A 275 9.24 8.46 -18.16
N GLY A 276 8.25 9.32 -17.95
CA GLY A 276 7.97 10.42 -18.85
C GLY A 276 6.75 11.22 -18.42
N VAL A 277 6.70 12.42 -18.97
CA VAL A 277 5.54 13.32 -18.94
C VAL A 277 5.14 13.53 -20.39
N ILE A 278 3.85 13.43 -20.69
CA ILE A 278 3.28 13.85 -21.97
C ILE A 278 2.40 15.05 -21.64
N ASP A 279 2.82 16.21 -22.10
CA ASP A 279 2.02 17.43 -22.05
C ASP A 279 1.08 17.56 -23.25
N ASN A 280 0.13 18.50 -23.20
CA ASN A 280 -0.60 18.83 -24.41
C ASN A 280 0.35 19.43 -25.47
N LEU A 281 0.07 19.11 -26.74
CA LEU A 281 0.95 19.35 -27.90
C LEU A 281 2.22 18.48 -27.98
N ASP A 282 2.53 17.65 -26.97
CA ASP A 282 3.63 16.69 -27.06
C ASP A 282 3.32 15.48 -27.96
N ALA A 283 4.39 14.78 -28.37
CA ALA A 283 4.24 13.50 -29.05
C ALA A 283 3.55 12.47 -28.14
N GLY A 284 2.49 11.84 -28.64
CA GLY A 284 1.66 10.90 -27.88
C GLY A 284 0.40 11.54 -27.30
N TYR A 285 0.26 12.86 -27.36
CA TYR A 285 -0.98 13.56 -27.04
C TYR A 285 -1.88 13.74 -28.26
N SER A 286 -3.20 13.66 -28.06
CA SER A 286 -4.20 14.03 -29.05
C SER A 286 -5.53 14.41 -28.39
N THR A 287 -6.36 15.19 -29.08
CA THR A 287 -7.69 15.57 -28.58
C THR A 287 -8.78 15.34 -29.60
N SER A 288 -10.01 15.19 -29.09
CA SER A 288 -11.24 15.29 -29.86
C SER A 288 -12.18 16.25 -29.17
N GLY A 289 -12.71 17.22 -29.90
CA GLY A 289 -13.67 18.17 -29.35
C GLY A 289 -13.11 19.18 -28.34
N MET A 290 -11.80 19.29 -28.18
CA MET A 290 -11.16 20.29 -27.31
C MET A 290 -10.61 21.47 -28.11
N SER A 291 -10.43 22.61 -27.45
CA SER A 291 -9.69 23.76 -27.96
C SER A 291 -8.32 23.81 -27.27
N GLU A 292 -7.26 23.90 -28.07
CA GLU A 292 -5.91 24.15 -27.55
C GLU A 292 -5.79 25.62 -27.15
N GLN A 293 -5.40 25.88 -25.91
CA GLN A 293 -5.00 27.19 -25.43
C GLN A 293 -3.48 27.24 -25.43
N GLY A 294 -2.92 28.02 -26.36
CA GLY A 294 -1.47 28.17 -26.49
C GLY A 294 -0.82 28.87 -25.29
N THR A 295 0.42 29.33 -25.49
CA THR A 295 1.25 29.89 -24.43
C THR A 295 0.61 31.06 -23.68
N GLY A 296 0.96 31.20 -22.40
CA GLY A 296 0.53 32.30 -21.54
C GLY A 296 -0.64 31.95 -20.62
N VAL A 297 -0.88 30.66 -20.37
CA VAL A 297 -1.77 30.19 -19.31
C VAL A 297 -0.93 30.02 -18.04
N PRO A 298 -0.95 30.99 -17.10
CA PRO A 298 -0.18 30.85 -15.88
C PRO A 298 -0.69 29.66 -15.07
N ASP A 299 0.25 28.97 -14.43
CA ASP A 299 0.02 27.83 -13.55
C ASP A 299 -0.53 26.56 -14.22
N ALA A 300 -0.49 26.50 -15.56
CA ALA A 300 -0.59 25.25 -16.32
C ALA A 300 0.82 24.74 -16.66
N PHE A 301 0.99 23.43 -16.77
CA PHE A 301 2.29 22.82 -17.12
C PHE A 301 2.78 23.46 -18.42
N ASN A 302 4.07 23.82 -18.50
CA ASN A 302 4.72 24.57 -19.58
C ASN A 302 3.98 25.83 -20.13
N SER A 303 3.13 26.42 -19.30
CA SER A 303 2.35 27.62 -19.61
C SER A 303 1.31 27.47 -20.73
N ASN A 304 0.84 26.26 -21.03
CA ASN A 304 -0.20 26.02 -22.03
C ASN A 304 -1.20 24.92 -21.55
N GLN A 305 -2.37 24.78 -22.19
CA GLN A 305 -3.35 23.72 -21.82
C GLN A 305 -4.35 23.49 -22.94
N ALA A 306 -5.03 22.34 -22.95
CA ALA A 306 -6.26 22.17 -23.71
C ALA A 306 -7.49 22.29 -22.82
N PHE A 307 -8.58 22.84 -23.36
CA PHE A 307 -9.83 22.97 -22.64
C PHE A 307 -11.05 22.71 -23.50
N ASN A 308 -12.15 22.33 -22.87
CA ASN A 308 -13.47 22.36 -23.48
C ASN A 308 -14.47 23.02 -22.54
N SER A 309 -15.25 23.99 -23.07
CA SER A 309 -16.41 24.53 -22.37
C SER A 309 -17.61 23.60 -22.56
N ALA A 310 -18.17 23.11 -21.46
CA ALA A 310 -19.20 22.09 -21.45
C ALA A 310 -20.56 22.51 -22.02
N SER A 311 -20.73 23.76 -22.47
CA SER A 311 -21.99 24.29 -23.04
C SER A 311 -22.36 23.68 -24.41
N GLY A 312 -21.92 22.47 -24.75
CA GLY A 312 -22.38 21.78 -25.95
C GLY A 312 -21.60 20.55 -26.41
N ASN A 313 -20.46 20.20 -25.81
CA ASN A 313 -19.63 19.09 -26.31
C ASN A 313 -19.42 17.97 -25.28
N THR A 314 -20.37 17.04 -25.21
CA THR A 314 -20.27 15.84 -24.37
C THR A 314 -19.26 14.81 -24.89
N GLY A 315 -18.60 15.07 -26.01
CA GLY A 315 -17.60 14.20 -26.63
C GLY A 315 -16.16 14.67 -26.47
N ALA A 316 -15.91 15.70 -25.65
CA ALA A 316 -14.56 16.21 -25.43
C ALA A 316 -13.67 15.15 -24.74
N MET A 317 -12.52 14.86 -25.35
CA MET A 317 -11.58 13.87 -24.87
C MET A 317 -10.14 14.29 -25.20
N ALA A 318 -9.24 14.11 -24.24
CA ALA A 318 -7.80 14.12 -24.42
C ALA A 318 -7.27 12.69 -24.27
N THR A 319 -6.31 12.32 -25.10
CA THR A 319 -5.72 10.99 -25.15
C THR A 319 -4.21 11.12 -25.06
N TYR A 320 -3.61 10.44 -24.07
CA TYR A 320 -2.18 10.37 -23.82
C TYR A 320 -1.70 8.95 -24.05
N THR A 321 -0.77 8.75 -24.98
CA THR A 321 -0.24 7.43 -25.35
C THR A 321 1.25 7.36 -25.07
N PHE A 322 1.59 6.60 -24.03
CA PHE A 322 2.96 6.25 -23.71
C PHE A 322 3.33 4.98 -24.47
N SER A 323 4.49 4.98 -25.12
CA SER A 323 4.97 3.84 -25.93
C SER A 323 6.41 3.49 -25.58
N GLY A 324 6.82 2.26 -25.88
CA GLY A 324 8.15 1.76 -25.53
C GLY A 324 8.32 1.54 -24.02
N LEU A 325 7.22 1.36 -23.29
CA LEU A 325 7.23 1.08 -21.87
C LEU A 325 7.83 -0.30 -21.60
N ALA A 326 8.59 -0.40 -20.51
CA ALA A 326 8.98 -1.70 -19.99
C ALA A 326 7.75 -2.46 -19.51
N VAL A 327 7.81 -3.78 -19.56
CA VAL A 327 6.80 -4.60 -18.92
C VAL A 327 6.90 -4.39 -17.41
N GLY A 328 5.79 -4.03 -16.76
CA GLY A 328 5.84 -3.65 -15.35
C GLY A 328 4.55 -3.08 -14.80
N ARG A 329 4.66 -2.48 -13.61
CA ARG A 329 3.58 -1.82 -12.90
C ARG A 329 3.87 -0.34 -12.73
N TYR A 330 2.88 0.48 -13.03
CA TYR A 330 2.99 1.92 -13.18
C TYR A 330 2.01 2.66 -12.28
N ASP A 331 2.45 3.78 -11.75
CA ASP A 331 1.57 4.84 -11.26
C ASP A 331 1.34 5.86 -12.37
N VAL A 332 0.12 6.37 -12.42
CA VAL A 332 -0.33 7.36 -13.41
C VAL A 332 -0.73 8.61 -12.64
N TYR A 333 -0.23 9.75 -13.09
CA TYR A 333 -0.58 11.03 -12.49
C TYR A 333 -1.07 12.00 -13.56
N ALA A 334 -1.96 12.90 -13.16
CA ALA A 334 -2.50 13.95 -14.01
C ALA A 334 -2.24 15.31 -13.36
N THR A 335 -1.93 16.31 -14.17
CA THR A 335 -1.95 17.71 -13.73
C THR A 335 -2.98 18.50 -14.53
N TRP A 336 -3.34 19.65 -14.00
CA TRP A 336 -4.14 20.67 -14.66
C TRP A 336 -3.79 22.00 -14.02
N ARG A 337 -4.23 23.07 -14.67
CA ARG A 337 -4.00 24.42 -14.20
C ARG A 337 -4.34 24.60 -12.72
N GLN A 338 -3.36 25.05 -11.94
CA GLN A 338 -3.47 25.16 -10.48
C GLN A 338 -4.30 26.37 -10.03
N GLY A 339 -4.28 27.45 -10.82
CA GLY A 339 -5.07 28.65 -10.56
C GLY A 339 -6.55 28.42 -10.88
N GLY A 340 -7.42 28.56 -9.87
CA GLY A 340 -8.86 28.42 -10.01
C GLY A 340 -9.47 29.38 -11.02
N GLN A 341 -9.54 28.97 -12.29
CA GLN A 341 -10.68 29.32 -13.13
C GLN A 341 -11.87 28.53 -12.59
N GLY A 342 -13.11 28.96 -12.85
CA GLY A 342 -14.30 28.21 -12.47
C GLY A 342 -14.37 26.87 -13.19
N ASN A 343 -13.43 25.98 -12.90
CA ASN A 343 -13.27 24.63 -13.38
C ASN A 343 -14.34 23.87 -12.64
N VAL A 344 -15.41 23.52 -13.33
CA VAL A 344 -16.56 22.94 -12.65
C VAL A 344 -16.57 21.48 -13.03
N GLN A 345 -16.00 20.68 -12.13
CA GLN A 345 -16.22 19.25 -11.88
C GLN A 345 -15.42 18.25 -12.70
N SER A 346 -15.67 16.97 -12.41
CA SER A 346 -14.66 15.93 -12.51
C SER A 346 -14.20 15.61 -13.94
N MET A 347 -12.93 15.29 -14.07
CA MET A 347 -12.35 14.66 -15.25
C MET A 347 -12.46 13.15 -15.11
N ARG A 348 -13.10 12.50 -16.08
CA ARG A 348 -13.18 11.04 -16.14
C ARG A 348 -11.99 10.48 -16.90
N VAL A 349 -11.19 9.66 -16.23
CA VAL A 349 -10.00 9.02 -16.79
C VAL A 349 -10.22 7.53 -16.98
N ALA A 350 -9.95 7.03 -18.18
CA ALA A 350 -9.98 5.61 -18.52
C ALA A 350 -8.60 5.16 -19.04
N ILE A 351 -8.17 3.96 -18.65
CA ILE A 351 -6.81 3.45 -18.90
C ILE A 351 -6.91 2.12 -19.66
N SER A 352 -6.15 1.95 -20.75
CA SER A 352 -6.25 0.79 -21.66
C SER A 352 -6.05 -0.57 -20.99
N ASP A 353 -5.16 -0.63 -19.98
CA ASP A 353 -4.64 -1.89 -19.44
C ASP A 353 -5.45 -2.41 -18.24
N GLY A 354 -6.77 -2.23 -18.31
CA GLY A 354 -7.72 -2.73 -17.31
C GLY A 354 -7.74 -1.94 -16.01
N GLY A 355 -7.27 -0.71 -16.01
CA GLY A 355 -7.42 0.22 -14.87
C GLY A 355 -8.89 0.60 -14.66
N PRO A 356 -9.31 0.89 -13.41
CA PRO A 356 -10.64 1.43 -13.15
C PRO A 356 -10.79 2.79 -13.84
N THR A 357 -12.03 3.13 -14.19
CA THR A 357 -12.36 4.51 -14.54
C THR A 357 -12.39 5.36 -13.27
N VAL A 358 -11.68 6.49 -13.27
CA VAL A 358 -11.56 7.37 -12.11
C VAL A 358 -12.05 8.77 -12.47
N ASP A 359 -12.85 9.37 -11.59
CA ASP A 359 -13.33 10.74 -11.73
C ASP A 359 -12.49 11.65 -10.82
N LEU A 360 -11.59 12.45 -11.40
CA LEU A 360 -10.68 13.37 -10.71
C LEU A 360 -11.32 14.75 -10.56
N LEU A 361 -11.26 15.35 -9.37
CA LEU A 361 -12.00 16.57 -9.09
C LEU A 361 -11.20 17.83 -9.44
N GLN A 362 -11.53 18.48 -10.57
CA GLN A 362 -10.85 19.72 -10.99
C GLN A 362 -11.43 21.00 -10.35
N THR A 363 -12.22 20.93 -9.28
CA THR A 363 -13.03 22.07 -8.80
C THR A 363 -12.26 23.12 -8.02
N ASN A 364 -11.85 24.21 -8.68
CA ASN A 364 -11.22 25.40 -8.07
C ASN A 364 -9.98 25.12 -7.19
N VAL A 365 -9.42 23.92 -7.26
CA VAL A 365 -8.18 23.53 -6.59
C VAL A 365 -7.27 22.94 -7.65
N GLY A 366 -5.98 23.23 -7.53
CA GLY A 366 -4.96 22.49 -8.28
C GLY A 366 -4.91 21.02 -7.84
N PRO A 367 -4.13 20.19 -8.55
CA PRO A 367 -3.95 18.78 -8.24
C PRO A 367 -3.40 18.55 -6.81
N ALA A 368 -3.76 17.42 -6.19
CA ALA A 368 -3.42 17.06 -4.80
C ALA A 368 -1.91 17.05 -4.46
N GLY A 369 -1.02 17.01 -5.46
CA GLY A 369 0.43 17.07 -5.24
C GLY A 369 1.07 15.74 -4.85
N ASP A 370 0.43 14.61 -5.18
CA ASP A 370 0.97 13.26 -5.00
C ASP A 370 2.33 13.05 -5.70
N LEU A 371 2.57 13.82 -6.76
CA LEU A 371 3.84 13.95 -7.44
C LEU A 371 4.10 15.44 -7.73
N VAL A 372 5.34 15.90 -7.57
CA VAL A 372 5.75 17.27 -7.92
C VAL A 372 6.83 17.21 -8.99
N ILE A 373 6.58 17.83 -10.13
CA ILE A 373 7.53 17.91 -11.25
C ILE A 373 7.92 19.38 -11.44
N ALA A 374 9.22 19.66 -11.40
CA ALA A 374 9.75 20.96 -11.76
C ALA A 374 9.78 21.08 -13.28
N ASP A 375 9.08 22.08 -13.81
CA ASP A 375 9.15 22.46 -15.21
C ASP A 375 9.92 23.77 -15.34
N THR A 376 10.83 23.83 -16.29
CA THR A 376 11.71 24.98 -16.50
C THR A 376 11.52 25.48 -17.92
N ASP A 377 10.84 26.63 -18.02
CA ASP A 377 10.62 27.31 -19.29
C ASP A 377 11.35 28.67 -19.33
N ALA A 378 11.03 29.50 -20.33
CA ALA A 378 11.61 30.83 -20.47
C ALA A 378 11.23 31.80 -19.34
N SER A 379 10.19 31.49 -18.56
CA SER A 379 9.69 32.29 -17.44
C SER A 379 10.30 31.90 -16.08
N GLY A 380 10.91 30.72 -15.99
CA GLY A 380 11.63 30.24 -14.81
C GLY A 380 11.37 28.76 -14.52
N THR A 381 11.80 28.29 -13.35
CA THR A 381 11.45 26.96 -12.84
C THR A 381 10.23 27.07 -11.93
N LEU A 382 9.15 26.38 -12.29
CA LEU A 382 7.93 26.26 -11.51
C LEU A 382 7.72 24.80 -11.10
N ASN A 383 7.19 24.58 -9.90
CA ASN A 383 6.84 23.25 -9.41
C ASN A 383 5.37 22.97 -9.70
N PHE A 384 5.12 21.90 -10.44
CA PHE A 384 3.77 21.48 -10.79
C PHE A 384 3.34 20.27 -9.99
N ASN A 385 2.22 20.41 -9.29
CA ASN A 385 1.56 19.31 -8.60
C ASN A 385 0.87 18.41 -9.61
N PHE A 386 0.96 17.10 -9.38
CA PHE A 386 0.28 16.06 -10.11
C PHE A 386 -0.52 15.23 -9.11
N GLU A 387 -1.76 14.89 -9.46
CA GLU A 387 -2.65 14.03 -8.67
C GLU A 387 -2.63 12.62 -9.24
N ARG A 388 -2.55 11.62 -8.37
CA ARG A 388 -2.52 10.22 -8.76
C ARG A 388 -3.90 9.79 -9.28
N VAL A 389 -3.92 9.27 -10.50
CA VAL A 389 -5.13 8.77 -11.16
C VAL A 389 -5.53 7.40 -10.63
N ASN A 390 -4.57 6.49 -10.44
CA ASN A 390 -4.81 5.08 -10.16
C ASN A 390 -4.92 4.78 -8.64
N THR A 391 -5.88 5.40 -7.96
CA THR A 391 -6.12 5.22 -6.51
C THR A 391 -6.46 3.78 -6.11
N GLY A 392 -6.94 2.95 -7.05
CA GLY A 392 -7.24 1.53 -6.86
C GLY A 392 -6.04 0.58 -6.94
N GLY A 393 -4.82 1.08 -7.13
CA GLY A 393 -3.60 0.29 -7.23
C GLY A 393 -2.86 0.46 -8.55
N LEU A 394 -1.72 -0.23 -8.70
CA LEU A 394 -0.81 -0.06 -9.84
C LEU A 394 -1.40 -0.60 -11.15
N ILE A 395 -1.13 0.11 -12.25
CA ILE A 395 -1.51 -0.32 -13.60
C ILE A 395 -0.46 -1.28 -14.15
N THR A 396 -0.86 -2.45 -14.65
CA THR A 396 0.08 -3.44 -15.20
C THR A 396 0.16 -3.31 -16.71
N VAL A 397 1.31 -2.90 -17.23
CA VAL A 397 1.59 -2.76 -18.67
C VAL A 397 2.35 -3.98 -19.16
N LEU A 398 1.83 -4.66 -20.19
CA LEU A 398 2.37 -5.91 -20.72
C LEU A 398 2.86 -5.82 -22.17
N ASP A 399 2.30 -4.90 -22.93
CA ASP A 399 2.55 -4.75 -24.38
C ASP A 399 3.48 -3.57 -24.70
N GLY A 400 3.92 -2.85 -23.66
CA GLY A 400 4.79 -1.69 -23.78
C GLY A 400 4.08 -0.41 -24.23
N THR A 401 2.75 -0.40 -24.23
CA THR A 401 1.95 0.78 -24.57
C THR A 401 0.91 1.01 -23.48
N LEU A 402 0.74 2.27 -23.05
CA LEU A 402 -0.33 2.64 -22.14
C LEU A 402 -1.07 3.84 -22.71
N THR A 403 -2.37 3.69 -22.94
CA THR A 403 -3.24 4.78 -23.39
C THR A 403 -4.17 5.22 -22.27
N ILE A 404 -4.17 6.52 -22.02
CA ILE A 404 -4.99 7.18 -21.01
C ILE A 404 -5.94 8.15 -21.74
N ASN A 405 -7.23 7.96 -21.56
CA ASN A 405 -8.27 8.82 -22.11
C ASN A 405 -8.90 9.63 -20.97
N ALA A 406 -8.68 10.94 -20.98
CA ALA A 406 -9.33 11.90 -20.11
C ALA A 406 -10.53 12.51 -20.83
N SER A 407 -11.69 12.54 -20.20
CA SER A 407 -12.94 13.03 -20.79
C SER A 407 -13.76 13.80 -19.78
N LEU A 408 -14.68 14.63 -20.28
CA LEU A 408 -15.60 15.37 -19.43
C LEU A 408 -16.53 14.40 -18.68
N ALA A 409 -16.53 14.42 -17.35
CA ALA A 409 -17.55 13.72 -16.58
C ALA A 409 -18.91 14.44 -16.71
N PRO A 410 -20.04 13.74 -16.58
CA PRO A 410 -21.35 14.36 -16.66
C PRO A 410 -21.53 15.51 -15.64
N GLY A 411 -22.01 16.67 -16.10
CA GLY A 411 -22.41 17.78 -15.23
C GLY A 411 -21.39 18.90 -15.02
N GLY A 412 -20.22 18.86 -15.69
CA GLY A 412 -19.22 19.92 -15.58
C GLY A 412 -19.44 21.14 -16.49
N ASN A 413 -18.69 22.23 -16.25
CA ASN A 413 -18.66 23.44 -17.11
C ASN A 413 -17.37 23.58 -17.93
N PHE A 414 -16.24 23.11 -17.41
CA PHE A 414 -14.96 23.11 -18.10
C PHE A 414 -14.22 21.81 -17.82
N PHE A 415 -13.68 21.22 -18.87
CA PHE A 415 -12.73 20.11 -18.80
C PHE A 415 -11.36 20.65 -19.22
N LEU A 416 -10.37 20.50 -18.34
CA LEU A 416 -8.98 20.87 -18.61
C LEU A 416 -8.14 19.61 -18.81
N ALA A 417 -7.35 19.58 -19.87
CA ALA A 417 -6.34 18.56 -20.12
C ALA A 417 -5.01 19.26 -20.36
N ASP A 418 -4.05 18.96 -19.49
CA ASP A 418 -2.72 19.58 -19.45
C ASP A 418 -1.72 18.44 -19.66
N ALA A 419 -1.00 18.01 -18.62
CA ALA A 419 -0.07 16.88 -18.71
C ALA A 419 -0.50 15.61 -17.94
N MET A 420 0.02 14.47 -18.42
CA MET A 420 0.02 13.19 -17.73
C MET A 420 1.45 12.73 -17.47
N ALA A 421 1.70 12.10 -16.32
CA ALA A 421 2.99 11.55 -15.94
C ALA A 421 2.90 10.06 -15.62
N LEU A 422 3.95 9.31 -15.94
CA LEU A 422 4.10 7.90 -15.56
C LEU A 422 5.33 7.67 -14.70
N ASP A 423 5.13 6.93 -13.61
CA ASP A 423 6.20 6.44 -12.76
C ASP A 423 6.22 4.91 -12.76
N LEU A 424 7.38 4.30 -13.02
CA LEU A 424 7.54 2.86 -12.99
C LEU A 424 7.87 2.40 -11.58
N VAL A 425 6.92 1.69 -10.96
CA VAL A 425 7.06 1.22 -9.58
C VAL A 425 7.80 -0.11 -9.53
N THR A 426 7.48 -1.07 -10.40
CA THR A 426 8.15 -2.37 -10.44
C THR A 426 8.22 -2.96 -11.84
N THR A 427 9.38 -3.47 -12.26
CA THR A 427 9.56 -4.26 -13.50
C THR A 427 9.23 -5.74 -13.33
N SER A 428 9.14 -6.23 -12.09
CA SER A 428 8.78 -7.62 -11.82
C SER A 428 7.27 -7.78 -11.92
N LEU A 429 6.78 -8.31 -13.04
CA LEU A 429 5.46 -8.92 -13.04
C LEU A 429 5.42 -10.07 -12.02
N PRO A 430 4.24 -10.38 -11.43
CA PRO A 430 4.06 -11.66 -10.78
C PRO A 430 4.47 -12.74 -11.77
N GLU A 431 5.48 -13.55 -11.42
CA GLU A 431 6.03 -14.47 -12.39
C GLU A 431 4.92 -15.37 -12.98
N PRO A 432 4.95 -15.63 -14.31
CA PRO A 432 3.95 -16.45 -15.00
C PRO A 432 3.88 -17.89 -14.48
N SER A 433 4.79 -18.27 -13.58
CA SER A 433 4.74 -19.52 -12.82
C SER A 433 3.40 -19.72 -12.12
N THR A 434 2.68 -18.67 -11.72
CA THR A 434 1.33 -18.78 -11.11
C THR A 434 0.26 -19.24 -12.11
N ALA A 435 0.27 -18.72 -13.34
CA ALA A 435 -0.67 -19.10 -14.40
C ALA A 435 -0.34 -20.47 -15.00
N LEU A 436 0.95 -20.78 -15.18
CA LEU A 436 1.42 -22.09 -15.62
C LEU A 436 1.10 -23.18 -14.59
N LEU A 437 1.10 -22.88 -13.28
CA LEU A 437 0.77 -23.88 -12.26
C LEU A 437 -0.70 -24.32 -12.28
N LEU A 438 -1.64 -23.42 -12.56
CA LEU A 438 -3.05 -23.79 -12.74
C LEU A 438 -3.23 -24.67 -13.98
N GLY A 439 -2.53 -24.34 -15.07
CA GLY A 439 -2.51 -25.16 -16.29
C GLY A 439 -1.92 -26.56 -16.08
N PHE A 440 -0.79 -26.68 -15.37
CA PHE A 440 -0.13 -27.96 -15.10
C PHE A 440 -0.81 -28.78 -14.00
N GLY A 441 -1.38 -28.12 -12.98
CA GLY A 441 -2.16 -28.79 -11.94
C GLY A 441 -3.41 -29.47 -12.50
N LEU A 442 -4.12 -28.80 -13.42
CA LEU A 442 -5.30 -29.36 -14.09
C LEU A 442 -4.95 -30.49 -15.05
N THR A 443 -3.87 -30.37 -15.84
CA THR A 443 -3.44 -31.46 -16.73
C THR A 443 -2.96 -32.69 -15.95
N GLY A 444 -2.28 -32.50 -14.81
CA GLY A 444 -1.91 -33.60 -13.91
C GLY A 444 -3.13 -34.35 -13.34
N LEU A 445 -4.20 -33.63 -12.99
CA LEU A 445 -5.47 -34.21 -12.51
C LEU A 445 -6.23 -34.96 -13.61
N VAL A 446 -6.24 -34.43 -14.83
CA VAL A 446 -6.86 -35.09 -16.01
C VAL A 446 -6.12 -36.37 -16.38
N MET A 447 -4.77 -36.37 -16.34
CA MET A 447 -4.00 -37.59 -16.60
C MET A 447 -4.17 -38.65 -15.51
N ARG A 448 -4.40 -38.26 -14.25
CA ARG A 448 -4.65 -39.21 -13.16
C ARG A 448 -5.99 -39.93 -13.30
N ARG A 449 -7.03 -39.25 -13.80
CA ARG A 449 -8.33 -39.90 -14.10
C ARG A 449 -8.23 -40.93 -15.21
N LYS A 450 -7.45 -40.68 -16.27
CA LYS A 450 -7.29 -41.65 -17.39
C LYS A 450 -6.63 -42.96 -16.97
N ARG A 451 -5.69 -42.94 -16.00
CA ARG A 451 -5.03 -44.18 -15.52
C ARG A 451 -5.89 -45.05 -14.60
N GLN A 452 -6.92 -44.49 -13.97
CA GLN A 452 -7.85 -45.29 -13.18
C GLN A 452 -8.93 -45.94 -14.05
N ALA A 453 -9.26 -45.35 -15.20
CA ALA A 453 -10.22 -45.92 -16.14
C ALA A 453 -9.67 -47.10 -16.96
N SER A 454 -8.34 -47.30 -17.07
CA SER A 454 -7.75 -48.43 -17.82
C SER A 454 -7.41 -49.65 -16.94
N ARG A 455 -7.86 -49.67 -15.68
CA ARG A 455 -7.66 -50.80 -14.75
C ARG A 455 -8.97 -51.50 -14.37
N VAL A 456 -10.06 -51.13 -15.04
CA VAL A 456 -11.32 -51.88 -15.09
C VAL A 456 -11.39 -52.49 -16.48
#